data_AF-A0A2M6ZUI6-F1
#
_entry.id   AF-A0A2M6ZUI6-F1
#
_cell.length_a   1.000
_cell.length_b   1.000
_cell.length_c   1.000
_cell.angle_alpha   90.00
_cell.angle_beta   90.00
_cell.angle_gamma   90.00
#
_symmetry.space_group_name_H-M   'P 1'
#
loop_
_entity.id
_entity.type
_entity.pdbx_description
1 polymer ?
#
loop_
_entity_poly.entity_id
_entity_poly.type
_entity_poly.pdbx_seq_one_letter_code
_entity_poly.pdbx_strand_id
1 'polypeptide(L)'
;IPNIYHTDHYPDYNGSHIDLRRIKNLFNTTDEDVVIIVWGNKADTITACEEIKNRVIEAIKGVPEETRQHRRGGLTCFERILPGVDRMYPDTDHPPLAIEAKRVDRIRKFLPELVLDVEKRFSSNGIPAGCVEYLALSHYKELVDDLILKGVNGKIIGFLFGQTVKNLEQKGVNLKKISRETWLELVDACVSNNVKQKDFKCIIKGLAEDTGWNISDICKKYNWEARGNVDKMAVCAKKV
;
A
#
# COMPACT_ATOMS: atom_id res chain seq x y z
N ILE A 1 -13.36 -30.54 -14.02
CA ILE A 1 -13.72 -30.34 -12.58
C ILE A 1 -15.12 -30.92 -12.39
N PRO A 2 -15.25 -31.99 -11.62
CA PRO A 2 -16.53 -32.61 -11.34
C PRO A 2 -17.34 -31.74 -10.37
N ASN A 3 -18.66 -31.88 -10.44
CA ASN A 3 -19.57 -31.21 -9.52
C ASN A 3 -19.81 -32.09 -8.30
N ILE A 4 -20.11 -31.48 -7.15
CA ILE A 4 -20.25 -32.16 -5.86
C ILE A 4 -21.48 -31.63 -5.13
N TYR A 5 -22.30 -32.55 -4.59
CA TYR A 5 -23.34 -32.29 -3.60
C TYR A 5 -23.17 -33.20 -2.38
N HIS A 6 -23.69 -32.78 -1.23
CA HIS A 6 -23.77 -33.63 -0.04
C HIS A 6 -25.13 -33.47 0.65
N THR A 7 -25.56 -34.50 1.37
CA THR A 7 -26.92 -34.58 1.94
C THR A 7 -27.22 -33.55 3.03
N ASP A 8 -26.21 -33.01 3.73
CA ASP A 8 -26.43 -31.98 4.76
C ASP A 8 -26.75 -30.61 4.17
N HIS A 9 -26.29 -30.33 2.95
CA HIS A 9 -26.57 -29.09 2.24
C HIS A 9 -27.02 -29.41 0.81
N TYR A 10 -28.08 -30.22 0.73
CA TYR A 10 -28.66 -30.62 -0.55
C TYR A 10 -29.35 -29.42 -1.23
N PRO A 11 -29.20 -29.22 -2.55
CA PRO A 11 -29.81 -28.08 -3.24
C PRO A 11 -31.34 -28.06 -3.14
N ASP A 12 -31.91 -26.87 -3.03
CA ASP A 12 -33.36 -26.68 -3.02
C ASP A 12 -33.92 -26.46 -4.43
N TYR A 13 -34.83 -27.34 -4.84
CA TYR A 13 -35.58 -27.28 -6.09
C TYR A 13 -36.85 -28.13 -5.96
N ASN A 14 -37.81 -27.93 -6.86
CA ASN A 14 -39.06 -28.68 -6.83
C ASN A 14 -38.78 -30.19 -7.00
N GLY A 15 -39.10 -30.99 -5.97
CA GLY A 15 -38.85 -32.43 -5.94
C GLY A 15 -37.55 -32.86 -5.23
N SER A 16 -36.71 -31.93 -4.76
CA SER A 16 -35.44 -32.22 -4.06
C SER A 16 -35.60 -33.21 -2.89
N HIS A 17 -36.69 -33.11 -2.14
CA HIS A 17 -37.02 -34.00 -1.01
C HIS A 17 -37.29 -35.45 -1.43
N ILE A 18 -37.80 -35.68 -2.65
CA ILE A 18 -38.04 -37.03 -3.19
C ILE A 18 -36.70 -37.67 -3.56
N ASP A 19 -35.84 -36.91 -4.25
CA ASP A 19 -34.53 -37.39 -4.68
C ASP A 19 -33.62 -37.64 -3.47
N LEU A 20 -33.61 -36.72 -2.50
CA LEU A 20 -32.88 -36.91 -1.24
C LEU A 20 -33.34 -38.17 -0.49
N ARG A 21 -34.66 -38.43 -0.41
CA ARG A 21 -35.19 -39.66 0.19
C ARG A 21 -34.75 -40.91 -0.56
N ARG A 22 -34.76 -40.88 -1.89
CA ARG A 22 -34.30 -42.00 -2.73
C ARG A 22 -32.81 -42.28 -2.51
N ILE A 23 -31.97 -41.25 -2.44
CA ILE A 23 -30.54 -41.37 -2.19
C ILE A 23 -30.30 -42.00 -0.82
N LYS A 24 -30.92 -41.46 0.24
CA LYS A 24 -30.78 -42.00 1.61
C LYS A 24 -31.20 -43.47 1.69
N ASN A 25 -32.32 -43.82 1.06
CA ASN A 25 -32.80 -45.20 1.01
C ASN A 25 -31.87 -46.13 0.19
N LEU A 26 -31.30 -45.66 -0.92
CA LEU A 26 -30.40 -46.46 -1.76
C LEU A 26 -29.13 -46.87 -1.00
N PHE A 27 -28.61 -45.97 -0.17
CA PHE A 27 -27.40 -46.20 0.62
C PHE A 27 -27.69 -46.67 2.05
N ASN A 28 -28.95 -46.89 2.42
CA ASN A 28 -29.39 -47.26 3.77
C ASN A 28 -28.79 -46.37 4.88
N THR A 29 -28.72 -45.05 4.62
CA THR A 29 -28.11 -44.09 5.54
C THR A 29 -29.02 -43.78 6.73
N THR A 30 -28.43 -43.58 7.90
CA THR A 30 -29.09 -43.03 9.09
C THR A 30 -28.97 -41.50 9.11
N ASP A 31 -29.45 -40.85 10.19
CA ASP A 31 -29.31 -39.39 10.37
C ASP A 31 -27.88 -38.97 10.76
N GLU A 32 -27.01 -39.91 11.14
CA GLU A 32 -25.59 -39.67 11.43
C GLU A 32 -24.70 -39.84 10.19
N ASP A 33 -25.29 -40.26 9.05
CA ASP A 33 -24.57 -40.54 7.82
C ASP A 33 -24.76 -39.42 6.78
N VAL A 34 -23.69 -39.11 6.06
CA VAL A 34 -23.69 -38.15 4.95
C VAL A 34 -23.33 -38.85 3.65
N VAL A 35 -24.15 -38.65 2.61
CA VAL A 35 -23.84 -39.10 1.25
C VAL A 35 -23.29 -37.94 0.44
N ILE A 36 -22.13 -38.15 -0.19
CA ILE A 36 -21.53 -37.20 -1.13
C ILE A 36 -21.73 -37.73 -2.55
N ILE A 37 -22.33 -36.91 -3.41
CA ILE A 37 -22.63 -37.24 -4.81
C ILE A 37 -21.71 -36.43 -5.70
N VAL A 38 -21.00 -37.11 -6.59
CA VAL A 38 -20.05 -36.51 -7.51
C VAL A 38 -20.41 -36.90 -8.94
N TRP A 39 -20.47 -35.94 -9.86
CA TRP A 39 -20.76 -36.22 -11.27
C TRP A 39 -19.94 -35.36 -12.22
N GLY A 40 -19.72 -35.87 -13.43
CA GLY A 40 -18.89 -35.24 -14.44
C GLY A 40 -18.26 -36.28 -15.35
N ASN A 41 -17.06 -35.97 -15.85
CA ASN A 41 -16.26 -36.93 -16.59
C ASN A 41 -15.89 -38.12 -15.68
N LYS A 42 -15.97 -39.34 -16.20
CA LYS A 42 -15.72 -40.57 -15.43
C LYS A 42 -14.35 -40.57 -14.72
N ALA A 43 -13.29 -40.12 -15.39
CA ALA A 43 -11.95 -40.08 -14.80
C ALA A 43 -11.89 -39.06 -13.66
N ASP A 44 -12.36 -37.83 -13.90
CA ASP A 44 -12.44 -36.76 -12.90
C ASP A 44 -13.24 -37.18 -11.66
N THR A 45 -14.38 -37.85 -11.85
CA THR A 45 -15.26 -38.28 -10.76
C THR A 45 -14.61 -39.35 -9.88
N ILE A 46 -13.87 -40.30 -10.47
CA ILE A 46 -13.14 -41.32 -9.68
C ILE A 46 -12.09 -40.63 -8.81
N THR A 47 -11.27 -39.75 -9.39
CA THR A 47 -10.24 -39.00 -8.65
C THR A 47 -10.86 -38.12 -7.56
N ALA A 48 -11.95 -37.40 -7.84
CA ALA A 48 -12.61 -36.57 -6.85
C ALA A 48 -13.17 -37.37 -5.67
N CYS A 49 -13.76 -38.54 -5.92
CA CYS A 49 -14.23 -39.41 -4.83
C CYS A 49 -13.07 -39.88 -3.94
N GLU A 50 -11.90 -40.19 -4.51
CA GLU A 50 -10.71 -40.57 -3.76
C GLU A 50 -10.18 -39.40 -2.90
N GLU A 51 -10.08 -38.20 -3.45
CA GLU A 51 -9.64 -37.01 -2.74
C GLU A 51 -10.60 -36.60 -1.61
N ILE A 52 -11.92 -36.64 -1.87
CA ILE A 52 -12.94 -36.38 -0.84
C ILE A 52 -12.83 -37.39 0.30
N LYS A 53 -12.68 -38.68 0.00
CA LYS A 53 -12.49 -39.72 1.01
C LYS A 53 -11.25 -39.45 1.86
N ASN A 54 -10.12 -39.14 1.23
CA ASN A 54 -8.88 -38.80 1.94
C ASN A 54 -9.08 -37.58 2.84
N ARG A 55 -9.75 -36.54 2.33
CA ARG A 55 -10.04 -35.32 3.08
C ARG A 55 -10.92 -35.55 4.31
N VAL A 56 -11.95 -36.40 4.19
CA VAL A 56 -12.79 -36.78 5.33
C VAL A 56 -11.98 -37.53 6.38
N ILE A 57 -11.11 -38.46 5.96
CA ILE A 57 -10.22 -39.20 6.87
C ILE A 57 -9.27 -38.25 7.62
N GLU A 58 -8.71 -37.26 6.93
CA GLU A 58 -7.88 -36.23 7.56
C GLU A 58 -8.67 -35.37 8.56
N ALA A 59 -9.87 -34.94 8.18
CA ALA A 59 -10.73 -34.10 9.01
C ALA A 59 -11.15 -34.80 10.32
N ILE A 60 -11.35 -36.12 10.30
CA ILE A 60 -11.61 -36.93 11.50
C ILE A 60 -10.42 -36.90 12.47
N LYS A 61 -9.19 -36.82 11.95
CA LYS A 61 -7.97 -36.75 12.77
C LYS A 61 -7.74 -35.35 13.33
N GLY A 62 -8.16 -34.30 12.62
CA GLY A 62 -8.02 -32.92 13.05
C GLY A 62 -7.90 -31.93 11.89
N VAL A 63 -7.19 -30.82 12.13
CA VAL A 63 -6.94 -29.80 11.10
C VAL A 63 -5.79 -30.28 10.20
N PRO A 64 -6.02 -30.47 8.88
CA PRO A 64 -4.98 -30.98 7.98
C PRO A 64 -3.87 -29.94 7.74
N GLU A 65 -2.63 -30.43 7.61
CA GLU A 65 -1.48 -29.61 7.29
C GLU A 65 -1.42 -29.29 5.78
N GLU A 66 -1.68 -28.03 5.42
CA GLU A 66 -1.78 -27.62 4.02
C GLU A 66 -1.43 -26.15 3.80
N THR A 67 -1.09 -25.83 2.55
CA THR A 67 -0.97 -24.44 2.10
C THR A 67 -2.34 -23.92 1.68
N ARG A 68 -2.67 -22.71 2.13
CA ARG A 68 -3.98 -22.08 1.88
C ARG A 68 -3.81 -20.70 1.28
N GLN A 69 -4.63 -20.40 0.27
CA GLN A 69 -4.67 -19.10 -0.37
C GLN A 69 -5.65 -18.16 0.35
N HIS A 70 -5.26 -16.92 0.58
CA HIS A 70 -6.13 -15.89 1.14
C HIS A 70 -7.30 -15.54 0.21
N ARG A 71 -8.48 -15.31 0.81
CA ARG A 71 -9.70 -14.85 0.15
C ARG A 71 -10.23 -13.61 0.87
N ARG A 72 -10.98 -12.79 0.13
CA ARG A 72 -11.63 -11.58 0.68
C ARG A 72 -12.44 -11.93 1.93
N GLY A 73 -12.48 -11.01 2.88
CA GLY A 73 -13.20 -11.19 4.14
C GLY A 73 -12.45 -12.02 5.19
N GLY A 74 -11.13 -12.22 5.04
CA GLY A 74 -10.34 -12.96 6.02
C GLY A 74 -10.46 -14.48 5.90
N LEU A 75 -11.12 -14.97 4.86
CA LEU A 75 -11.24 -16.40 4.58
C LEU A 75 -9.98 -16.93 3.90
N THR A 76 -9.84 -18.25 3.87
CA THR A 76 -8.78 -18.95 3.14
C THR A 76 -9.38 -20.17 2.44
N CYS A 77 -8.79 -20.59 1.31
CA CYS A 77 -9.13 -21.84 0.65
C CYS A 77 -7.90 -22.72 0.49
N PHE A 78 -8.09 -24.03 0.40
CA PHE A 78 -7.02 -24.96 0.04
C PHE A 78 -6.33 -24.52 -1.26
N GLU A 79 -5.01 -24.61 -1.31
CA GLU A 79 -4.20 -24.35 -2.50
C GLU A 79 -3.40 -25.60 -2.89
N ARG A 80 -2.63 -26.16 -1.95
CA ARG A 80 -1.83 -27.37 -2.14
C ARG A 80 -1.47 -28.02 -0.81
N ILE A 81 -1.12 -29.30 -0.84
CA ILE A 81 -0.51 -30.00 0.31
C ILE A 81 0.84 -29.35 0.65
N LEU A 82 1.24 -29.36 1.93
CA LEU A 82 2.57 -28.87 2.30
C LEU A 82 3.67 -29.58 1.50
N PRO A 83 4.67 -28.84 0.99
CA PRO A 83 5.84 -29.48 0.44
C PRO A 83 6.52 -30.30 1.54
N GLY A 84 7.15 -31.42 1.15
CA GLY A 84 7.99 -32.18 2.08
C GLY A 84 9.18 -31.34 2.56
N VAL A 85 9.96 -31.89 3.49
CA VAL A 85 11.14 -31.21 4.03
C VAL A 85 12.13 -30.84 2.91
N ASP A 86 12.47 -29.55 2.85
CA ASP A 86 13.44 -29.07 1.87
C ASP A 86 14.83 -29.65 2.17
N ARG A 87 15.43 -30.26 1.15
CA ARG A 87 16.81 -30.75 1.22
C ARG A 87 17.74 -29.60 0.90
N MET A 88 18.29 -28.97 1.94
CA MET A 88 19.32 -27.95 1.79
C MET A 88 20.70 -28.61 1.76
N TYR A 89 21.48 -28.29 0.74
CA TYR A 89 22.93 -28.56 0.69
C TYR A 89 23.66 -27.22 0.63
N PRO A 90 24.85 -27.08 1.23
CA PRO A 90 25.67 -25.90 1.04
C PRO A 90 25.92 -25.67 -0.45
N ASP A 91 25.68 -24.44 -0.91
CA ASP A 91 26.05 -24.02 -2.24
C ASP A 91 27.58 -24.05 -2.37
N THR A 92 28.09 -24.92 -3.24
CA THR A 92 29.54 -25.12 -3.46
C THR A 92 30.12 -24.20 -4.50
N ASP A 93 29.27 -23.53 -5.30
CA ASP A 93 29.72 -22.66 -6.38
C ASP A 93 30.26 -21.34 -5.83
N HIS A 94 29.81 -20.94 -4.64
CA HIS A 94 30.23 -19.71 -3.98
C HIS A 94 31.11 -19.99 -2.76
N PRO A 95 32.28 -19.30 -2.63
CA PRO A 95 33.08 -19.41 -1.43
C PRO A 95 32.35 -18.80 -0.21
N PRO A 96 32.59 -19.29 1.01
CA PRO A 96 32.01 -18.70 2.22
C PRO A 96 32.35 -17.21 2.35
N LEU A 97 31.34 -16.38 2.61
CA LEU A 97 31.52 -14.95 2.81
C LEU A 97 31.65 -14.60 4.30
N ALA A 98 32.86 -14.32 4.76
CA ALA A 98 33.10 -13.83 6.11
C ALA A 98 32.56 -12.39 6.27
N ILE A 99 31.73 -12.17 7.29
CA ILE A 99 31.23 -10.83 7.65
C ILE A 99 32.07 -10.31 8.82
N GLU A 100 33.04 -9.43 8.52
CA GLU A 100 33.90 -8.85 9.54
C GLU A 100 33.14 -7.94 10.53
N ALA A 101 33.52 -7.97 11.81
CA ALA A 101 32.94 -7.09 12.83
C ALA A 101 33.07 -5.60 12.45
N LYS A 102 34.22 -5.18 11.89
CA LYS A 102 34.43 -3.81 11.41
C LYS A 102 33.41 -3.40 10.34
N ARG A 103 33.01 -4.32 9.46
CA ARG A 103 31.98 -4.07 8.44
C ARG A 103 30.61 -3.87 9.10
N VAL A 104 30.27 -4.71 10.08
CA VAL A 104 29.02 -4.60 10.85
C VAL A 104 28.96 -3.27 11.60
N ASP A 105 30.04 -2.90 12.30
CA ASP A 105 30.10 -1.66 13.07
C ASP A 105 30.02 -0.43 12.18
N ARG A 106 30.66 -0.46 11.01
CA ARG A 106 30.51 0.60 10.01
C ARG A 106 29.05 0.74 9.59
N ILE A 107 28.39 -0.34 9.17
CA ILE A 107 26.99 -0.28 8.73
C ILE A 107 26.08 0.20 9.86
N ARG A 108 26.25 -0.32 11.09
CA ARG A 108 25.45 0.06 12.25
C ARG A 108 25.51 1.57 12.54
N LYS A 109 26.67 2.20 12.35
CA LYS A 109 26.85 3.65 12.53
C LYS A 109 26.15 4.51 11.48
N PHE A 110 25.84 3.94 10.31
CA PHE A 110 25.20 4.64 9.19
C PHE A 110 23.78 4.12 8.91
N LEU A 111 23.18 3.37 9.84
CA LEU A 111 21.78 2.98 9.70
C LEU A 111 20.90 4.24 9.66
N PRO A 112 19.94 4.32 8.74
CA PRO A 112 19.01 5.44 8.71
C PRO A 112 18.13 5.42 9.97
N GLU A 113 17.67 6.61 10.35
CA GLU A 113 16.67 6.80 11.41
C GLU A 113 15.39 6.00 11.08
N LEU A 114 14.83 5.33 12.10
CA LEU A 114 13.55 4.63 11.96
C LEU A 114 12.44 5.63 11.62
N VAL A 115 11.50 5.24 10.75
CA VAL A 115 10.39 6.10 10.34
C VAL A 115 9.61 6.63 11.55
N LEU A 116 9.36 5.79 12.55
CA LEU A 116 8.67 6.20 13.79
C LEU A 116 9.41 7.30 14.56
N ASP A 117 10.74 7.34 14.50
CA ASP A 117 11.54 8.37 15.18
C ASP A 117 11.57 9.67 14.36
N VAL A 118 11.62 9.56 13.03
CA VAL A 118 11.40 10.69 12.10
C VAL A 118 10.03 11.33 12.38
N GLU A 119 8.98 10.52 12.52
CA GLU A 119 7.61 10.99 12.76
C GLU A 119 7.50 11.75 14.09
N LYS A 120 8.10 11.22 15.17
CA LYS A 120 8.17 11.91 16.47
C LYS A 120 8.89 13.24 16.33
N ARG A 121 10.07 13.25 15.69
CA ARG A 121 10.86 14.47 15.47
C ARG A 121 10.10 15.51 14.66
N PHE A 122 9.43 15.11 13.58
CA PHE A 122 8.61 15.99 12.75
C PHE A 122 7.43 16.58 13.54
N SER A 123 6.76 15.75 14.32
CA SER A 123 5.68 16.17 15.22
C SER A 123 6.17 17.20 16.26
N SER A 124 7.32 16.94 16.90
CA SER A 124 7.94 17.85 17.86
C SER A 124 8.35 19.20 17.25
N ASN A 125 8.59 19.25 15.93
CA ASN A 125 8.87 20.49 15.19
C ASN A 125 7.60 21.19 14.67
N GLY A 126 6.42 20.78 15.13
CA GLY A 126 5.16 21.46 14.85
C GLY A 126 4.54 21.15 13.48
N ILE A 127 5.00 20.08 12.81
CA ILE A 127 4.33 19.57 11.61
C ILE A 127 2.98 18.96 12.03
N PRO A 128 1.86 19.29 11.38
CA PRO A 128 0.54 18.74 11.72
C PRO A 128 0.50 17.21 11.57
N ALA A 129 -0.13 16.51 12.51
CA ALA A 129 -0.17 15.04 12.57
C ALA A 129 -0.60 14.38 11.25
N GLY A 130 -1.60 14.94 10.54
CA GLY A 130 -2.06 14.42 9.25
C GLY A 130 -1.06 14.53 8.09
N CYS A 131 0.08 15.21 8.30
CA CYS A 131 1.16 15.35 7.33
C CYS A 131 2.40 14.53 7.70
N VAL A 132 2.55 14.16 8.97
CA VAL A 132 3.80 13.59 9.53
C VAL A 132 4.16 12.25 8.89
N GLU A 133 3.23 11.29 8.92
CA GLU A 133 3.44 9.93 8.35
C GLU A 133 3.84 10.00 6.87
N TYR A 134 3.10 10.82 6.10
CA TYR A 134 3.40 11.04 4.69
C TYR A 134 4.80 11.62 4.48
N LEU A 135 5.15 12.67 5.23
CA LEU A 135 6.44 13.35 5.06
C LEU A 135 7.61 12.47 5.48
N ALA A 136 7.47 11.68 6.55
CA ALA A 136 8.49 10.76 7.04
C ALA A 136 8.87 9.68 6.00
N LEU A 137 7.91 9.30 5.15
CA LEU A 137 8.09 8.32 4.06
C LEU A 137 8.37 8.97 2.69
N SER A 138 8.22 10.28 2.57
CA SER A 138 8.35 10.98 1.29
C SER A 138 9.82 11.19 0.88
N HIS A 139 10.05 11.36 -0.42
CA HIS A 139 11.35 11.79 -0.94
C HIS A 139 11.72 13.23 -0.55
N TYR A 140 10.80 13.99 0.05
CA TYR A 140 11.06 15.32 0.60
C TYR A 140 11.61 15.28 2.03
N LYS A 141 11.79 14.11 2.65
CA LYS A 141 12.28 13.98 4.04
C LYS A 141 13.52 14.84 4.31
N GLU A 142 14.56 14.71 3.49
CA GLU A 142 15.82 15.45 3.67
C GLU A 142 15.62 16.96 3.53
N LEU A 143 14.78 17.40 2.59
CA LEU A 143 14.44 18.81 2.43
C LEU A 143 13.66 19.34 3.64
N VAL A 144 12.75 18.54 4.19
CA VAL A 144 12.03 18.87 5.42
C VAL A 144 13.01 18.98 6.60
N ASP A 145 13.98 18.08 6.68
CA ASP A 145 15.04 18.12 7.70
C ASP A 145 15.80 19.45 7.64
N ASP A 146 16.22 19.88 6.44
CA ASP A 146 16.90 21.16 6.26
C ASP A 146 16.04 22.35 6.69
N LEU A 147 14.75 22.34 6.34
CA LEU A 147 13.82 23.43 6.65
C LEU A 147 13.57 23.52 8.16
N ILE A 148 13.47 22.38 8.84
CA ILE A 148 13.39 22.32 10.30
C ILE A 148 14.67 22.91 10.92
N LEU A 149 15.86 22.52 10.43
CA LEU A 149 17.15 23.04 10.90
C LEU A 149 17.29 24.56 10.68
N LYS A 150 16.73 25.09 9.59
CA LYS A 150 16.62 26.53 9.32
C LYS A 150 15.60 27.26 10.22
N GLY A 151 14.85 26.55 11.05
CA GLY A 151 13.85 27.12 11.95
C GLY A 151 12.53 27.50 11.27
N VAL A 152 12.22 26.93 10.09
CA VAL A 152 10.95 27.17 9.41
C VAL A 152 9.80 26.57 10.22
N ASN A 153 8.71 27.31 10.35
CA ASN A 153 7.53 26.85 11.08
C ASN A 153 6.97 25.54 10.46
N GLY A 154 6.88 24.47 11.27
CA GLY A 154 6.38 23.17 10.83
C GLY A 154 4.99 23.19 10.19
N LYS A 155 4.14 24.17 10.50
CA LYS A 155 2.83 24.35 9.84
C LYS A 155 3.00 24.73 8.36
N ILE A 156 3.98 25.57 8.03
CA ILE A 156 4.28 25.95 6.64
C ILE A 156 4.77 24.72 5.88
N ILE A 157 5.71 23.98 6.49
CA ILE A 157 6.26 22.75 5.91
C ILE A 157 5.15 21.73 5.64
N GLY A 158 4.29 21.48 6.64
CA GLY A 158 3.15 20.57 6.52
C GLY A 158 2.15 21.01 5.46
N PHE A 159 1.84 22.30 5.36
CA PHE A 159 0.94 22.83 4.34
C PHE A 159 1.53 22.72 2.93
N LEU A 160 2.82 23.04 2.77
CA LEU A 160 3.51 22.99 1.48
C LEU A 160 3.68 21.53 1.03
N PHE A 161 4.43 20.73 1.76
CA PHE A 161 4.80 19.38 1.33
C PHE A 161 3.72 18.34 1.65
N GLY A 162 3.16 18.41 2.86
CA GLY A 162 2.20 17.42 3.35
C GLY A 162 0.80 17.54 2.72
N GLN A 163 0.43 18.74 2.24
CA GLN A 163 -0.88 18.98 1.62
C GLN A 163 -0.77 19.41 0.15
N THR A 164 -0.07 20.51 -0.13
CA THR A 164 -0.09 21.12 -1.47
C THR A 164 0.62 20.25 -2.50
N VAL A 165 1.87 19.88 -2.22
CA VAL A 165 2.69 19.01 -3.08
C VAL A 165 2.03 17.64 -3.21
N LYS A 166 1.65 17.00 -2.10
CA LYS A 166 0.92 15.72 -2.09
C LYS A 166 -0.33 15.77 -3.00
N ASN A 167 -1.12 16.84 -2.91
CA ASN A 167 -2.32 16.98 -3.75
C ASN A 167 -2.01 17.13 -5.25
N LEU A 168 -0.91 17.81 -5.59
CA LEU A 168 -0.49 17.99 -6.98
C LEU A 168 0.07 16.70 -7.57
N GLU A 169 0.84 15.94 -6.80
CA GLU A 169 1.36 14.62 -7.20
C GLU A 169 0.21 13.62 -7.43
N GLN A 170 -0.80 13.59 -6.55
CA GLN A 170 -2.01 12.78 -6.74
C GLN A 170 -2.81 13.17 -7.98
N LYS A 171 -2.67 14.40 -8.48
CA LYS A 171 -3.27 14.88 -9.72
C LYS A 171 -2.39 14.66 -10.95
N GLY A 172 -1.25 13.99 -10.80
CA GLY A 172 -0.33 13.66 -11.88
C GLY A 172 0.58 14.81 -12.33
N VAL A 173 0.72 15.88 -11.54
CA VAL A 173 1.66 16.96 -11.87
C VAL A 173 3.10 16.48 -11.64
N ASN A 174 3.97 16.59 -12.64
CA ASN A 174 5.36 16.15 -12.54
C ASN A 174 6.23 17.21 -11.84
N LEU A 175 6.47 17.02 -10.54
CA LEU A 175 7.26 17.95 -9.73
C LEU A 175 8.76 17.67 -9.74
N LYS A 176 9.22 16.62 -10.43
CA LYS A 176 10.64 16.23 -10.47
C LYS A 176 11.56 17.26 -11.12
N LYS A 177 11.01 18.17 -11.92
CA LYS A 177 11.75 19.28 -12.54
C LYS A 177 12.12 20.37 -11.54
N ILE A 178 11.42 20.47 -10.41
CA ILE A 178 11.65 21.53 -9.42
C ILE A 178 12.88 21.14 -8.58
N SER A 179 13.94 21.95 -8.68
CA SER A 179 15.18 21.70 -7.95
C SER A 179 15.03 21.97 -6.46
N ARG A 180 15.94 21.42 -5.66
CA ARG A 180 15.99 21.65 -4.21
C ARG A 180 16.10 23.14 -3.87
N GLU A 181 16.90 23.87 -4.64
CA GLU A 181 17.13 25.31 -4.48
C GLU A 181 15.83 26.09 -4.68
N THR A 182 15.05 25.75 -5.71
CA THR A 182 13.75 26.38 -5.97
C THR A 182 12.77 26.15 -4.80
N TRP A 183 12.76 24.95 -4.20
CA TRP A 183 11.92 24.73 -3.02
C TRP A 183 12.33 25.60 -1.83
N LEU A 184 13.63 25.72 -1.58
CA LEU A 184 14.16 26.56 -0.50
C LEU A 184 13.81 28.04 -0.74
N GLU A 185 14.02 28.55 -1.96
CA GLU A 185 13.64 29.92 -2.34
C GLU A 185 12.15 30.19 -2.11
N LEU A 186 11.27 29.22 -2.39
CA LEU A 186 9.83 29.38 -2.24
C LEU A 186 9.44 29.51 -0.77
N VAL A 187 10.09 28.72 0.10
CA VAL A 187 9.88 28.78 1.54
C VAL A 187 10.45 30.08 2.10
N ASP A 188 11.65 30.48 1.69
CA ASP A 188 12.27 31.74 2.13
C ASP A 188 11.41 32.95 1.74
N ALA A 189 10.88 32.97 0.51
CA ALA A 189 9.94 33.99 0.04
C ALA A 189 8.63 34.01 0.86
N CYS A 190 8.16 32.84 1.33
CA CYS A 190 7.00 32.77 2.22
C CYS A 190 7.31 33.30 3.61
N VAL A 191 8.48 33.00 4.17
CA VAL A 191 8.91 33.45 5.50
C VAL A 191 9.13 34.96 5.52
N SER A 192 9.67 35.54 4.45
CA SER A 192 9.79 37.00 4.28
C SER A 192 8.48 37.71 3.94
N ASN A 193 7.32 37.05 4.03
CA ASN A 193 5.99 37.57 3.66
C ASN A 193 5.81 38.01 2.19
N ASN A 194 6.76 37.70 1.30
CA ASN A 194 6.66 38.00 -0.13
C ASN A 194 5.69 37.06 -0.86
N VAL A 195 5.43 35.87 -0.32
CA VAL A 195 4.48 34.88 -0.85
C VAL A 195 3.55 34.39 0.25
N LYS A 196 2.25 34.28 -0.02
CA LYS A 196 1.28 33.69 0.92
C LYS A 196 1.09 32.21 0.63
N GLN A 197 0.90 31.40 1.69
CA GLN A 197 0.70 29.95 1.57
C GLN A 197 -0.39 29.56 0.56
N LYS A 198 -1.50 30.31 0.51
CA LYS A 198 -2.62 30.09 -0.44
C LYS A 198 -2.19 30.07 -1.92
N ASP A 199 -1.06 30.71 -2.25
CA ASP A 199 -0.59 30.89 -3.61
C ASP A 199 0.39 29.77 -4.05
N PHE A 200 0.88 28.94 -3.10
CA PHE A 200 1.81 27.84 -3.39
C PHE A 200 1.33 26.92 -4.50
N LYS A 201 0.05 26.53 -4.50
CA LYS A 201 -0.49 25.64 -5.51
C LYS A 201 -0.35 26.19 -6.93
N CYS A 202 -0.57 27.49 -7.12
CA CYS A 202 -0.43 28.15 -8.41
C CYS A 202 1.05 28.23 -8.82
N ILE A 203 1.90 28.66 -7.88
CA ILE A 203 3.34 28.81 -8.10
C ILE A 203 3.99 27.48 -8.49
N ILE A 204 3.73 26.42 -7.72
CA ILE A 204 4.30 25.09 -7.95
C ILE A 204 3.85 24.54 -9.31
N LYS A 205 2.58 24.75 -9.69
CA LYS A 205 2.08 24.31 -11.00
C LYS A 205 2.81 25.03 -12.14
N GLY A 206 2.97 26.36 -12.04
CA GLY A 206 3.70 27.15 -13.04
C GLY A 206 5.18 26.77 -13.15
N LEU A 207 5.83 26.47 -12.02
CA LEU A 207 7.21 25.95 -11.98
C LEU A 207 7.32 24.57 -12.64
N ALA A 208 6.35 23.69 -12.42
CA ALA A 208 6.35 22.33 -13.00
C ALA A 208 6.12 22.32 -14.52
N GLU A 209 5.37 23.28 -15.05
CA GLU A 209 5.06 23.42 -16.48
C GLU A 209 6.19 24.10 -17.30
N ASP A 210 7.36 24.36 -16.69
CA ASP A 210 8.56 24.89 -17.37
C ASP A 210 8.33 26.25 -18.06
N THR A 211 7.51 27.08 -17.42
CA THR A 211 7.05 28.37 -17.98
C THR A 211 8.10 29.50 -17.91
N GLY A 212 9.35 29.18 -17.54
CA GLY A 212 10.41 30.15 -17.27
C GLY A 212 10.23 30.91 -15.96
N TRP A 213 9.43 30.39 -15.03
CA TRP A 213 9.16 31.03 -13.75
C TRP A 213 10.36 30.88 -12.81
N ASN A 214 10.81 32.01 -12.27
CA ASN A 214 11.73 32.08 -11.14
C ASN A 214 11.02 32.74 -9.96
N ILE A 215 11.26 32.29 -8.74
CA ILE A 215 10.62 32.81 -7.54
C ILE A 215 10.94 34.30 -7.33
N SER A 216 12.16 34.73 -7.63
CA SER A 216 12.55 36.13 -7.56
C SER A 216 11.74 37.01 -8.54
N ASP A 217 11.48 36.53 -9.74
CA ASP A 217 10.65 37.23 -10.73
C ASP A 217 9.18 37.23 -10.34
N ILE A 218 8.68 36.15 -9.74
CA ILE A 218 7.33 36.07 -9.17
C ILE A 218 7.18 37.13 -8.07
N CYS A 219 8.14 37.24 -7.14
CA CYS A 219 8.10 38.24 -6.07
C CYS A 219 8.17 39.69 -6.60
N LYS A 220 8.97 39.96 -7.65
CA LYS A 220 9.06 41.29 -8.27
C LYS A 220 7.80 41.67 -9.06
N LYS A 221 7.26 40.73 -9.83
CA LYS A 221 6.12 40.95 -10.72
C LYS A 221 4.80 41.10 -9.96
N TYR A 222 4.71 40.50 -8.77
CA TYR A 222 3.52 40.50 -7.96
C TYR A 222 3.84 41.11 -6.59
N ASN A 223 3.59 42.41 -6.46
CA ASN A 223 3.78 43.10 -5.18
C ASN A 223 2.69 42.66 -4.17
N TRP A 224 2.98 41.60 -3.40
CA TRP A 224 2.04 40.96 -2.46
C TRP A 224 1.67 41.83 -1.25
N GLU A 225 2.39 42.93 -1.01
CA GLU A 225 2.08 43.93 0.02
C GLU A 225 0.90 44.85 -0.38
N ALA A 226 0.66 45.07 -1.67
CA ALA A 226 -0.23 46.15 -2.14
C ALA A 226 -1.69 45.73 -2.44
N ARG A 227 -2.07 44.46 -2.32
CA ARG A 227 -3.42 43.99 -2.71
C ARG A 227 -4.15 43.25 -1.59
N GLY A 228 -4.85 44.03 -0.76
CA GLY A 228 -6.07 43.56 -0.11
C GLY A 228 -7.17 43.40 -1.17
N ASN A 229 -7.72 42.19 -1.27
CA ASN A 229 -8.98 41.87 -1.99
C ASN A 229 -9.24 42.65 -3.30
N VAL A 230 -8.73 42.21 -4.48
CA VAL A 230 -9.56 42.25 -5.72
C VAL A 230 -9.21 41.14 -6.73
N ASP A 231 -7.96 40.88 -7.12
CA ASP A 231 -7.72 39.93 -8.23
C ASP A 231 -7.43 38.48 -7.78
N LYS A 232 -8.48 37.78 -7.35
CA LYS A 232 -8.49 36.31 -7.38
C LYS A 232 -8.70 35.87 -8.84
N MET A 233 -7.85 34.97 -9.35
CA MET A 233 -8.02 34.20 -10.62
C MET A 233 -7.57 34.79 -11.97
N ALA A 234 -6.98 35.98 -12.07
CA ALA A 234 -6.54 36.48 -13.39
C ALA A 234 -5.21 35.87 -13.93
N VAL A 235 -4.48 35.08 -13.12
CA VAL A 235 -3.13 34.60 -13.48
C VAL A 235 -3.09 33.12 -13.88
N CYS A 236 -4.12 32.32 -13.58
CA CYS A 236 -4.21 30.93 -14.04
C CYS A 236 -4.64 30.77 -15.51
N ALA A 237 -5.04 31.85 -16.19
CA ALA A 237 -5.74 31.76 -17.49
C ALA A 237 -5.03 32.45 -18.66
N LYS A 238 -3.84 33.04 -18.48
CA LYS A 238 -3.09 33.68 -19.58
C LYS A 238 -1.80 32.92 -19.86
N LYS A 239 -1.98 31.74 -20.48
CA LYS A 239 -1.03 30.84 -21.19
C LYS A 239 -1.35 29.37 -20.91
N VAL A 240 -2.63 29.01 -21.04
CA VAL A 240 -3.02 27.66 -21.51
C VAL A 240 -3.31 27.81 -22.99
#